data_AF-A0A4V1XC38-F1
#
_entry.id   AF-A0A4V1XC38-F1
#
_cell.length_a   1.000
_cell.length_b   1.000
_cell.length_c   1.000
_cell.angle_alpha   90.00
_cell.angle_beta   90.00
_cell.angle_gamma   90.00
#
_symmetry.space_group_name_H-M   'P 1'
#
loop_
_entity.id
_entity.type
_entity.pdbx_description
1 polymer ?
#
loop_
_entity_poly.entity_id
_entity_poly.type
_entity_poly.pdbx_seq_one_letter_code
_entity_poly.pdbx_strand_id
1 'polypeptide(L)'
;MLGNRPSYMLLLAELLSSLSISLAQRTPHENLVLADCGIGLGANGGSTSREMMYYTGDVWTGNGLDTLKPNMMVNVPWSGSYPWGQAGGVTATLPNGDVFTVSIDRNIKDPNPAGDAWHKYELGKPLKCYSYHWDKVYQLDDGKWCSSAYVCNHRGTPYVKPNNGGGGGGGGGGGNTRCDEL
;
A
#
# COMPACT_ATOMS: atom_id res chain seq x y z
N MET A 1 27.47 -20.67 56.75
CA MET A 1 27.31 -19.51 55.85
C MET A 1 26.78 -20.03 54.52
N LEU A 2 25.48 -19.95 54.26
CA LEU A 2 24.91 -20.25 52.95
C LEU A 2 24.36 -18.95 52.36
N GLY A 3 25.09 -18.41 51.40
CA GLY A 3 24.71 -17.22 50.63
C GLY A 3 23.54 -17.56 49.71
N ASN A 4 22.40 -16.94 49.98
CA ASN A 4 21.21 -17.04 49.17
C ASN A 4 21.26 -16.00 48.04
N ARG A 5 20.69 -16.39 46.88
CA ARG A 5 20.21 -15.59 45.73
C ARG A 5 21.09 -15.55 44.48
N PRO A 6 20.57 -16.14 43.38
CA PRO A 6 20.46 -15.40 42.13
C PRO A 6 19.13 -15.71 41.40
N SER A 7 17.98 -15.31 41.93
CA SER A 7 16.69 -15.45 41.21
C SER A 7 16.18 -14.14 40.58
N TYR A 8 16.70 -12.98 40.97
CA TYR A 8 16.17 -11.70 40.50
C TYR A 8 16.80 -11.19 39.19
N MET A 9 18.01 -11.64 38.83
CA MET A 9 18.67 -11.20 37.58
C MET A 9 18.10 -11.87 36.33
N LEU A 10 17.64 -13.13 36.42
CA LEU A 10 17.01 -13.82 35.28
C LEU A 10 15.64 -13.20 34.94
N LEU A 11 14.85 -12.81 35.94
CA LEU A 11 13.56 -12.12 35.77
C LEU A 11 13.69 -10.73 35.12
N LEU A 12 14.78 -10.01 35.38
CA LEU A 12 15.03 -8.69 34.78
C LEU A 12 15.40 -8.78 33.28
N ALA A 13 16.09 -9.85 32.86
CA ALA A 13 16.48 -10.06 31.46
C ALA A 13 15.28 -10.44 30.56
N GLU A 14 14.32 -11.19 31.08
CA GLU A 14 13.10 -11.53 30.34
C GLU A 14 12.17 -10.32 30.15
N LEU A 15 12.08 -9.42 31.14
CA LEU A 15 11.23 -8.23 31.05
C LEU A 15 11.69 -7.26 29.94
N LEU A 16 13.01 -7.08 29.78
CA LEU A 16 13.60 -6.20 28.75
C LEU A 16 13.42 -6.73 27.32
N SER A 17 13.22 -8.03 27.15
CA SER A 17 13.03 -8.68 25.84
C SER A 17 11.61 -8.51 25.27
N SER A 18 10.65 -8.13 26.13
CA SER A 18 9.24 -7.99 25.78
C SER A 18 8.82 -6.57 25.36
N LEU A 19 9.71 -5.59 25.51
CA LEU A 19 9.46 -4.22 25.08
C LEU A 19 9.80 -4.06 23.61
N SER A 20 8.87 -4.46 22.74
CA SER A 20 8.80 -3.90 21.39
C SER A 20 8.54 -2.41 21.54
N ILE A 21 9.61 -1.61 21.60
CA ILE A 21 9.54 -0.15 21.56
C ILE A 21 8.95 0.20 20.19
N SER A 22 7.62 0.21 20.12
CA SER A 22 6.85 0.75 19.02
C SER A 22 6.96 2.25 19.14
N LEU A 23 8.08 2.80 18.67
CA LEU A 23 8.11 4.21 18.31
C LEU A 23 7.02 4.36 17.25
N ALA A 24 5.89 4.97 17.64
CA ALA A 24 4.94 5.52 16.69
C ALA A 24 5.68 6.65 15.94
N GLN A 25 6.52 6.27 14.99
CA GLN A 25 7.21 7.20 14.13
C GLN A 25 6.13 7.77 13.23
N ARG A 26 5.91 9.08 13.35
CA ARG A 26 4.91 9.76 12.53
C ARG A 26 5.32 9.65 11.06
N THR A 27 4.42 9.18 10.20
CA THR A 27 4.67 8.88 8.78
C THR A 27 3.77 9.71 7.85
N PRO A 28 3.81 11.06 7.93
CA PRO A 28 2.83 11.91 7.24
C PRO A 28 2.96 11.92 5.71
N HIS A 29 4.01 11.32 5.17
CA HIS A 29 4.32 11.27 3.74
C HIS A 29 4.28 9.85 3.18
N GLU A 30 3.88 8.87 3.97
CA GLU A 30 3.84 7.50 3.49
C GLU A 30 2.74 7.28 2.46
N ASN A 31 2.97 6.26 1.63
CA ASN A 31 2.00 5.79 0.66
C ASN A 31 1.91 4.26 0.73
N LEU A 32 0.72 3.74 0.46
CA LEU A 32 0.47 2.32 0.29
C LEU A 32 -0.12 2.10 -1.11
N VAL A 33 0.51 1.28 -1.92
CA VAL A 33 0.00 0.89 -3.23
C VAL A 33 -0.52 -0.53 -3.14
N LEU A 34 -1.78 -0.72 -3.51
CA LEU A 34 -2.37 -2.04 -3.75
C LEU A 34 -2.22 -2.35 -5.23
N ALA A 35 -1.50 -3.42 -5.56
CA ALA A 35 -1.09 -3.70 -6.92
C ALA A 35 -1.45 -5.12 -7.36
N ASP A 36 -1.79 -5.24 -8.64
CA ASP A 36 -2.01 -6.51 -9.33
C ASP A 36 -0.80 -6.82 -10.22
N CYS A 37 -0.19 -7.99 -10.02
CA CYS A 37 1.05 -8.36 -10.70
C CYS A 37 0.87 -9.56 -11.64
N GLY A 38 1.46 -9.46 -12.82
CA GLY A 38 1.32 -10.45 -13.88
C GLY A 38 -0.12 -10.53 -14.41
N ILE A 39 -0.78 -9.39 -14.59
CA ILE A 39 -2.07 -9.30 -15.28
C ILE A 39 -1.94 -9.94 -16.67
N GLY A 40 -2.95 -10.71 -17.09
CA GLY A 40 -2.94 -11.48 -18.32
C GLY A 40 -2.27 -12.85 -18.22
N LEU A 41 -1.54 -13.13 -17.13
CA LEU A 41 -0.81 -14.39 -16.94
C LEU A 41 -1.56 -15.38 -16.01
N GLY A 42 -2.57 -14.91 -15.29
CA GLY A 42 -3.41 -15.72 -14.41
C GLY A 42 -4.63 -16.33 -15.11
N ALA A 43 -5.43 -17.07 -14.34
CA ALA A 43 -6.69 -17.65 -14.83
C ALA A 43 -7.60 -16.54 -15.39
N ASN A 44 -8.20 -16.79 -16.56
CA ASN A 44 -9.07 -15.85 -17.28
C ASN A 44 -8.43 -14.47 -17.55
N GLY A 45 -7.09 -14.40 -17.68
CA GLY A 45 -6.39 -13.13 -17.90
C GLY A 45 -6.19 -12.29 -16.64
N GLY A 46 -6.52 -12.81 -15.46
CA GLY A 46 -6.30 -12.11 -14.19
C GLY A 46 -4.83 -11.99 -13.77
N SER A 47 -4.60 -11.34 -12.63
CA SER A 47 -3.30 -11.26 -11.98
C SER A 47 -2.87 -12.59 -11.34
N THR A 48 -1.55 -12.82 -11.31
CA THR A 48 -0.93 -14.00 -10.69
C THR A 48 -0.55 -13.77 -9.23
N SER A 49 -0.26 -12.53 -8.83
CA SER A 49 -0.09 -12.13 -7.43
C SER A 49 -0.68 -10.75 -7.18
N ARG A 50 -0.84 -10.42 -5.90
CA ARG A 50 -1.37 -9.14 -5.43
C ARG A 50 -0.43 -8.62 -4.37
N GLU A 51 0.10 -7.45 -4.56
CA GLU A 51 1.13 -6.92 -3.67
C GLU A 51 0.61 -5.69 -2.93
N MET A 52 0.89 -5.65 -1.64
CA MET A 52 0.77 -4.45 -0.84
C MET A 52 2.16 -3.84 -0.72
N MET A 53 2.36 -2.71 -1.40
CA MET A 53 3.66 -2.05 -1.52
C MET A 53 3.67 -0.78 -0.68
N TYR A 54 4.63 -0.67 0.23
CA TYR A 54 4.76 0.45 1.15
C TYR A 54 5.91 1.37 0.76
N TYR A 55 5.65 2.66 0.85
CA TYR A 55 6.60 3.73 0.58
C TYR A 55 6.65 4.69 1.76
N THR A 56 7.84 5.01 2.27
CA THR A 56 8.02 6.01 3.33
C THR A 56 7.85 7.45 2.82
N GLY A 57 7.74 7.62 1.51
CA GLY A 57 7.63 8.90 0.80
C GLY A 57 6.91 8.69 -0.53
N ASP A 58 7.28 9.47 -1.54
CA ASP A 58 6.62 9.41 -2.85
C ASP A 58 6.71 8.03 -3.52
N VAL A 59 5.65 7.66 -4.24
CA VAL A 59 5.62 6.49 -5.11
C VAL A 59 6.23 6.80 -6.47
N TRP A 60 6.02 8.01 -6.99
CA TRP A 60 6.50 8.46 -8.29
C TRP A 60 7.72 9.35 -8.16
N THR A 61 8.61 9.27 -9.14
CA THR A 61 9.85 10.07 -9.20
C THR A 61 9.60 11.54 -9.54
N GLY A 62 8.41 11.89 -10.00
CA GLY A 62 8.09 13.18 -10.60
C GLY A 62 8.47 13.31 -12.08
N ASN A 63 9.15 12.32 -12.66
CA ASN A 63 9.47 12.27 -14.09
C ASN A 63 8.39 11.47 -14.82
N GLY A 64 7.22 12.07 -15.00
CA GLY A 64 6.08 11.40 -15.62
C GLY A 64 5.48 10.31 -14.72
N LEU A 65 5.50 9.06 -15.21
CA LEU A 65 4.92 7.89 -14.53
C LEU A 65 5.96 6.95 -13.92
N ASP A 66 7.26 7.30 -14.01
CA ASP A 66 8.31 6.50 -13.42
C ASP A 66 8.16 6.45 -11.89
N THR A 67 8.28 5.24 -11.33
CA THR A 67 8.10 4.98 -9.90
C THR A 67 9.41 4.72 -9.18
N LEU A 68 9.38 4.92 -7.87
CA LEU A 68 10.44 4.52 -6.95
C LEU A 68 10.26 3.06 -6.54
N LYS A 69 11.33 2.46 -6.01
CA LYS A 69 11.26 1.13 -5.41
C LYS A 69 10.51 1.21 -4.07
N PRO A 70 9.55 0.31 -3.80
CA PRO A 70 8.92 0.20 -2.48
C PRO A 70 9.95 -0.05 -1.39
N ASN A 71 9.74 0.56 -0.22
CA ASN A 71 10.55 0.28 0.97
C ASN A 71 10.26 -1.11 1.52
N MET A 72 9.00 -1.53 1.44
CA MET A 72 8.55 -2.85 1.88
C MET A 72 7.45 -3.34 0.95
N MET A 73 7.30 -4.66 0.84
CA MET A 73 6.28 -5.31 0.04
C MET A 73 5.87 -6.61 0.70
N VAL A 74 4.58 -6.95 0.58
CA VAL A 74 4.07 -8.27 0.95
C VAL A 74 3.03 -8.74 -0.06
N ASN A 75 3.10 -10.01 -0.42
CA ASN A 75 2.08 -10.66 -1.22
C ASN A 75 0.84 -10.90 -0.37
N VAL A 76 -0.30 -10.48 -0.89
CA VAL A 76 -1.64 -10.73 -0.35
C VAL A 76 -2.22 -11.95 -1.07
N PRO A 77 -2.26 -13.12 -0.40
CA PRO A 77 -2.67 -14.36 -1.05
C PRO A 77 -4.12 -14.30 -1.54
N TRP A 78 -4.38 -15.04 -2.62
CA TRP A 78 -5.74 -15.20 -3.13
C TRP A 78 -6.59 -16.05 -2.18
N SER A 79 -7.71 -15.49 -1.73
CA SER A 79 -8.68 -16.16 -0.84
C SER A 79 -9.85 -16.83 -1.57
N GLY A 80 -9.87 -16.79 -2.91
CA GLY A 80 -11.04 -17.19 -3.72
C GLY A 80 -11.78 -15.99 -4.35
N SER A 81 -11.51 -14.77 -3.88
CA SER A 81 -12.11 -13.52 -4.39
C SER A 81 -11.07 -12.41 -4.52
N TYR A 82 -11.37 -11.40 -5.34
CA TYR A 82 -10.50 -10.24 -5.52
C TYR A 82 -10.27 -9.53 -4.19
N PRO A 83 -9.02 -9.49 -3.67
CA PRO A 83 -8.77 -9.18 -2.28
C PRO A 83 -9.16 -7.75 -1.92
N TRP A 84 -8.96 -6.80 -2.84
CA TRP A 84 -9.20 -5.39 -2.55
C TRP A 84 -10.67 -5.08 -2.31
N GLY A 85 -11.59 -5.80 -2.96
CA GLY A 85 -13.04 -5.61 -2.78
C GLY A 85 -13.69 -6.60 -1.81
N GLN A 86 -12.92 -7.31 -0.98
CA GLN A 86 -13.46 -8.34 -0.10
C GLN A 86 -14.24 -7.72 1.06
N ALA A 87 -15.39 -8.33 1.43
CA ALA A 87 -16.15 -7.92 2.60
C ALA A 87 -15.30 -8.03 3.88
N GLY A 88 -15.29 -6.97 4.70
CA GLY A 88 -14.44 -6.86 5.88
C GLY A 88 -13.04 -6.31 5.60
N GLY A 89 -12.72 -6.01 4.33
CA GLY A 89 -11.42 -5.50 3.93
C GLY A 89 -10.35 -6.59 3.84
N VAL A 90 -9.14 -6.15 3.54
CA VAL A 90 -7.95 -7.01 3.45
C VAL A 90 -6.98 -6.64 4.55
N THR A 91 -6.31 -7.61 5.15
CA THR A 91 -5.28 -7.38 6.17
C THR A 91 -4.00 -8.09 5.78
N ALA A 92 -2.86 -7.40 5.90
CA ALA A 92 -1.55 -7.97 5.66
C ALA A 92 -0.53 -7.42 6.66
N THR A 93 0.48 -8.24 6.99
CA THR A 93 1.60 -7.84 7.84
C THR A 93 2.82 -7.58 6.98
N LEU A 94 3.38 -6.37 7.05
CA LEU A 94 4.61 -5.99 6.37
C LEU A 94 5.84 -6.61 7.05
N PRO A 95 7.01 -6.68 6.36
CA PRO A 95 8.24 -7.26 6.92
C PRO A 95 8.72 -6.65 8.25
N ASN A 96 8.40 -5.39 8.54
CA ASN A 96 8.72 -4.74 9.81
C ASN A 96 7.70 -5.07 10.94
N GLY A 97 6.75 -5.97 10.69
CA GLY A 97 5.68 -6.34 11.61
C GLY A 97 4.53 -5.35 11.68
N ASP A 98 4.51 -4.27 10.89
CA ASP A 98 3.34 -3.39 10.79
C ASP A 98 2.18 -4.12 10.12
N VAL A 99 0.96 -3.90 10.61
CA VAL A 99 -0.24 -4.54 10.11
C VAL A 99 -1.09 -3.48 9.44
N PHE A 100 -1.28 -3.63 8.14
CA PHE A 100 -2.17 -2.78 7.36
C PHE A 100 -3.50 -3.50 7.16
N THR A 101 -4.59 -2.77 7.40
CA THR A 101 -5.95 -3.17 7.06
C THR A 101 -6.51 -2.18 6.06
N VAL A 102 -7.09 -2.65 4.96
CA VAL A 102 -7.60 -1.79 3.88
C VAL A 102 -9.02 -2.19 3.52
N SER A 103 -9.91 -1.21 3.38
CA SER A 103 -11.29 -1.43 2.97
C SER A 103 -11.57 -0.57 1.75
N ILE A 104 -11.98 -1.19 0.64
CA ILE A 104 -12.19 -0.53 -0.65
C ILE A 104 -13.56 -0.85 -1.22
N ASP A 105 -14.23 0.17 -1.77
CA ASP A 105 -15.33 0.01 -2.70
C ASP A 105 -14.78 -0.11 -4.14
N ARG A 106 -14.88 -1.33 -4.69
CA ARG A 106 -14.38 -1.65 -6.03
C ARG A 106 -15.18 -1.03 -7.17
N ASN A 107 -16.34 -0.44 -6.90
CA ASN A 107 -17.20 0.16 -7.92
C ASN A 107 -16.79 1.60 -8.26
N ILE A 108 -15.85 2.16 -7.50
CA ILE A 108 -15.35 3.51 -7.72
C ILE A 108 -14.40 3.54 -8.93
N LYS A 109 -14.70 4.42 -9.88
CA LYS A 109 -13.94 4.61 -11.12
C LYS A 109 -12.81 5.61 -10.92
N ASP A 110 -11.78 5.50 -11.76
CA ASP A 110 -10.60 6.35 -11.65
C ASP A 110 -10.81 7.82 -12.04
N PRO A 111 -10.04 8.75 -11.46
CA PRO A 111 -9.31 8.66 -10.20
C PRO A 111 -10.16 9.20 -9.03
N ASN A 112 -10.77 8.34 -8.22
CA ASN A 112 -11.67 8.80 -7.14
C ASN A 112 -11.41 8.13 -5.80
N PRO A 113 -11.78 8.78 -4.66
CA PRO A 113 -11.67 8.18 -3.34
C PRO A 113 -12.49 6.89 -3.28
N ALA A 114 -11.81 5.77 -3.02
CA ALA A 114 -12.38 4.43 -3.08
C ALA A 114 -12.41 3.72 -1.73
N GLY A 115 -11.72 4.24 -0.71
CA GLY A 115 -11.70 3.60 0.60
C GLY A 115 -10.60 4.14 1.50
N ASP A 116 -10.23 3.37 2.51
CA ASP A 116 -9.27 3.78 3.54
C ASP A 116 -8.36 2.63 3.95
N ALA A 117 -7.14 2.96 4.34
CA ALA A 117 -6.17 2.04 4.92
C ALA A 117 -5.75 2.52 6.32
N TRP A 118 -5.71 1.59 7.26
CA TRP A 118 -5.26 1.78 8.64
C TRP A 118 -4.05 0.92 8.91
N HIS A 119 -3.15 1.41 9.75
CA HIS A 119 -2.07 0.59 10.29
C HIS A 119 -1.88 0.84 11.77
N LYS A 120 -1.20 -0.10 12.45
CA LYS A 120 -1.27 -0.22 13.91
C LYS A 120 -0.64 0.96 14.66
N TYR A 121 0.20 1.76 14.00
CA TYR A 121 0.91 2.87 14.63
C TYR A 121 0.17 4.22 14.55
N GLU A 122 -0.74 4.41 13.57
CA GLU A 122 -1.50 5.66 13.40
C GLU A 122 -3.00 5.42 13.13
N LEU A 123 -3.68 4.62 13.96
CA LEU A 123 -5.11 4.28 13.78
C LEU A 123 -6.04 5.51 13.65
N GLY A 124 -5.70 6.64 14.27
CA GLY A 124 -6.48 7.88 14.20
C GLY A 124 -6.28 8.71 12.92
N LYS A 125 -5.39 8.27 12.02
CA LYS A 125 -5.07 8.96 10.76
C LYS A 125 -4.98 7.93 9.64
N PRO A 126 -6.12 7.44 9.12
CA PRO A 126 -6.10 6.54 7.99
C PRO A 126 -5.54 7.22 6.74
N LEU A 127 -4.90 6.42 5.89
CA LEU A 127 -4.57 6.83 4.54
C LEU A 127 -5.84 6.74 3.69
N LYS A 128 -6.17 7.80 2.96
CA LYS A 128 -7.28 7.77 2.00
C LYS A 128 -6.81 7.03 0.74
N CYS A 129 -7.53 5.99 0.34
CA CYS A 129 -7.25 5.20 -0.86
C CYS A 129 -8.04 5.72 -2.06
N TYR A 130 -7.37 5.86 -3.19
CA TYR A 130 -7.94 6.29 -4.47
C TYR A 130 -7.87 5.15 -5.47
N SER A 131 -8.93 4.94 -6.25
CA SER A 131 -8.84 4.09 -7.43
C SER A 131 -7.90 4.75 -8.43
N TYR A 132 -6.87 4.02 -8.85
CA TYR A 132 -5.80 4.59 -9.64
C TYR A 132 -5.07 3.47 -10.38
N HIS A 133 -5.54 3.14 -11.58
CA HIS A 133 -5.00 2.05 -12.38
C HIS A 133 -3.88 2.54 -13.31
N TRP A 134 -2.64 2.25 -12.94
CA TRP A 134 -1.46 2.56 -13.74
C TRP A 134 -0.58 1.34 -13.91
N ASP A 135 -0.14 1.16 -15.15
CA ASP A 135 0.75 0.06 -15.48
C ASP A 135 2.19 0.34 -15.05
N LYS A 136 2.91 -0.77 -14.81
CA LYS A 136 4.35 -0.79 -14.57
C LYS A 136 4.80 -0.01 -13.34
N VAL A 137 4.02 -0.07 -12.25
CA VAL A 137 4.40 0.57 -10.98
C VAL A 137 5.58 -0.10 -10.29
N TYR A 138 5.81 -1.39 -10.55
CA TYR A 138 6.98 -2.12 -10.10
C TYR A 138 7.15 -3.42 -10.90
N GLN A 139 8.37 -3.92 -11.03
CA GLN A 139 8.65 -5.24 -11.58
C GLN A 139 9.14 -6.15 -10.47
N LEU A 140 8.47 -7.30 -10.29
CA LEU A 140 8.88 -8.33 -9.35
C LEU A 140 10.19 -8.99 -9.78
N ASP A 141 10.88 -9.64 -8.84
CA ASP A 141 12.15 -10.35 -9.11
C ASP A 141 12.00 -11.49 -10.13
N ASP A 142 10.79 -12.03 -10.28
CA ASP A 142 10.44 -13.04 -11.29
C ASP A 142 10.10 -12.44 -12.67
N GLY A 143 10.29 -11.13 -12.84
CA GLY A 143 10.09 -10.39 -14.08
C GLY A 143 8.66 -9.94 -14.34
N LYS A 144 7.68 -10.28 -13.50
CA LYS A 144 6.29 -9.86 -13.70
C LYS A 144 6.11 -8.38 -13.38
N TRP A 145 5.46 -7.67 -14.28
CA TRP A 145 5.06 -6.28 -14.05
C TRP A 145 3.80 -6.21 -13.18
N CYS A 146 3.80 -5.23 -12.30
CA CYS A 146 2.67 -4.85 -11.47
C CYS A 146 2.02 -3.58 -12.01
N SER A 147 0.69 -3.53 -11.92
CA SER A 147 -0.12 -2.33 -12.12
C SER A 147 -0.77 -1.96 -10.80
N SER A 148 -0.85 -0.67 -10.48
CA SER A 148 -1.63 -0.25 -9.31
C SER A 148 -3.11 -0.50 -9.54
N ALA A 149 -3.83 -0.86 -8.49
CA ALA A 149 -5.28 -0.85 -8.44
C ALA A 149 -5.76 0.32 -7.58
N TYR A 150 -5.10 0.53 -6.43
CA TYR A 150 -5.39 1.62 -5.51
C TYR A 150 -4.11 2.22 -4.95
N VAL A 151 -4.15 3.52 -4.67
CA VAL A 151 -3.05 4.22 -3.99
C VAL A 151 -3.61 4.98 -2.80
N CYS A 152 -3.10 4.66 -1.62
CA CYS A 152 -3.50 5.24 -0.36
C CYS A 152 -2.44 6.22 0.14
N ASN A 153 -2.87 7.40 0.60
CA ASN A 153 -1.98 8.44 1.07
C ASN A 153 -2.64 9.37 2.10
N HIS A 154 -1.81 10.16 2.79
CA HIS A 154 -2.25 11.22 3.71
C HIS A 154 -2.54 12.56 3.04
N ARG A 155 -2.21 12.72 1.74
CA ARG A 155 -2.38 13.99 1.00
C ARG A 155 -3.85 14.33 0.74
N GLY A 156 -4.72 13.33 0.74
CA GLY A 156 -6.14 13.53 0.45
C GLY A 156 -6.42 13.84 -1.03
N THR A 157 -5.50 13.48 -1.93
CA THR A 157 -5.68 13.54 -3.38
C THR A 157 -4.94 12.39 -4.08
N PRO A 158 -5.38 11.94 -5.26
CA PRO A 158 -4.60 11.01 -6.07
C PRO A 158 -3.31 11.69 -6.58
N TYR A 159 -2.33 10.90 -7.03
CA TYR A 159 -1.14 11.47 -7.65
C TYR A 159 -1.52 12.25 -8.92
N VAL A 160 -0.93 13.43 -9.02
CA VAL A 160 -1.06 14.31 -10.17
C VAL A 160 0.25 14.25 -10.92
N LYS A 161 0.20 13.78 -12.16
CA LYS A 161 1.36 13.77 -13.05
C LYS A 161 1.93 15.19 -13.15
N PRO A 162 3.25 15.36 -12.98
CA PRO A 162 3.89 16.63 -13.22
C PRO A 162 3.63 17.05 -14.67
N ASN A 163 3.02 18.21 -14.84
CA ASN A 163 2.91 18.83 -16.16
C ASN A 163 4.34 19.07 -16.65
N ASN A 164 4.75 18.40 -17.74
CA ASN A 164 5.91 18.84 -18.51
C ASN A 164 5.63 20.30 -18.90
N GLY A 165 6.34 21.25 -18.30
CA GLY A 165 5.84 22.61 -18.09
C GLY A 165 5.38 23.37 -19.33
N GLY A 166 4.33 24.19 -19.15
CA GLY A 166 3.97 25.25 -20.08
C GLY A 166 2.52 25.72 -20.00
N GLY A 167 2.24 26.72 -19.16
CA GLY A 167 1.17 27.70 -19.41
C GLY A 167 -0.26 27.37 -18.96
N GLY A 168 -0.72 28.14 -17.97
CA GLY A 168 -2.01 28.85 -18.00
C GLY A 168 -3.30 28.10 -18.34
N GLY A 169 -4.15 27.95 -17.32
CA GLY A 169 -5.55 28.39 -17.39
C GLY A 169 -6.54 27.54 -18.19
N GLY A 170 -7.47 26.94 -17.44
CA GLY A 170 -8.90 26.99 -17.78
C GLY A 170 -9.48 25.82 -18.58
N GLY A 171 -10.67 25.41 -18.15
CA GLY A 171 -11.70 24.89 -19.02
C GLY A 171 -11.82 23.37 -19.06
N GLY A 172 -12.90 22.86 -18.46
CA GLY A 172 -13.33 21.48 -18.62
C GLY A 172 -13.64 21.11 -20.06
N GLY A 173 -13.58 19.81 -20.34
CA GLY A 173 -13.96 19.25 -21.63
C GLY A 173 -13.67 17.76 -21.63
N GLY A 174 -14.73 16.96 -21.64
CA GLY A 174 -14.67 15.51 -21.59
C GLY A 174 -13.91 14.87 -22.75
N GLY A 175 -13.35 13.70 -22.47
CA GLY A 175 -12.68 12.86 -23.45
C GLY A 175 -12.66 11.43 -22.93
N ASN A 176 -13.69 10.69 -23.30
CA ASN A 176 -13.95 9.29 -23.00
C ASN A 176 -12.73 8.40 -23.35
N THR A 177 -12.12 7.71 -22.38
CA THR A 177 -11.35 6.49 -22.67
C THR A 177 -11.77 5.40 -21.71
N ARG A 178 -12.75 4.68 -22.23
CA ARG A 178 -13.38 3.44 -21.79
C ARG A 178 -12.33 2.36 -21.48
N CYS A 179 -12.21 1.99 -20.21
CA CYS A 179 -11.74 0.66 -19.79
C CYS A 179 -12.90 -0.03 -19.06
N ASP A 180 -13.98 -0.27 -19.80
CA ASP A 180 -14.99 -1.27 -19.45
C ASP A 180 -14.78 -2.42 -20.43
N GLU A 181 -14.02 -3.42 -19.98
CA GLU A 181 -13.99 -4.83 -20.37
C GLU A 181 -12.61 -5.38 -20.00
N LEU A 182 -12.52 -5.95 -18.79
CA LEU A 182 -11.84 -7.22 -18.44
C LEU A 182 -12.14 -7.52 -16.95
#